data_AF-A0A261CPM3-F1
#
_entry.id   AF-A0A261CPM3-F1
#
_cell.length_a   1.000
_cell.length_b   1.000
_cell.length_c   1.000
_cell.angle_alpha   90.00
_cell.angle_beta   90.00
_cell.angle_gamma   90.00
#
_symmetry.space_group_name_H-M   'P 1'
#
loop_
_entity.id
_entity.type
_entity.pdbx_description
1 polymer ?
#
loop_
_entity_poly.entity_id
_entity_poly.type
_entity_poly.pdbx_seq_one_letter_code
_entity_poly.pdbx_strand_id
1 'polypeptide(L)'
;MTNIRIGAFPLEKDAQTCFELPSCKHPGAEVEILKMVFRLIGVNYTVIDVWKEFGEVYDFGAKQADGNWSGMIGLLQKDKLDMIGLSMRISSDREEAVLFSYPTRVFQSVFVIAPPTFTCTRQFIFNAFSRTVWLFIVFFVLLLYLSDLLINYFKLKGVNPDKPLHRLFLDLFSTSISLYNISARVLLLVILITTFLLSQLYQTDMYAYLSAPLTFAIPFRTTKEALDVVERKKMYFAAYENQTFLCTQSICNRYQQVIKKNPVRRAFREKEVQNLITNGGIYQSTVDSALLPGQLSWLNEKQKYLIIRDEDAPSYYVAYSFSKKYKKMVDKFNTALIEVLPAVSLITTGHGYNTRKIPFEVSDLQIFESLSTEHLLNVQHFKNMIHQFELLTRGLRYQSTIIFGNCFAVLSFLHLSVLSMVKILSNVLISLSFLYFCGAHPHKTNVKDLEKEHMLTTNEYYVEKVSQTINPLFPTNPPFLFRQVNQMAGISCDLCMRAVYGVNYDFIQLKKDVIEMIRLDCEALFHDRAEDISECIRFLTTKVEKYSGKVEKILDSRHVCVLLRVCAANDEDYVLKNKIISSNKTDIQ
;
A
#
# COMPACT_ATOMS: atom_id res chain seq x y z
N MET A 1 -17.20 -10.63 52.52
CA MET A 1 -17.10 -10.67 51.05
C MET A 1 -16.60 -12.04 50.65
N THR A 2 -17.30 -12.74 49.76
CA THR A 2 -16.90 -14.07 49.26
C THR A 2 -15.70 -13.93 48.34
N ASN A 3 -14.67 -14.76 48.55
CA ASN A 3 -13.54 -14.89 47.64
C ASN A 3 -14.03 -15.35 46.25
N ILE A 4 -13.69 -14.62 45.18
CA ILE A 4 -14.15 -14.92 43.81
C ILE A 4 -13.23 -15.96 43.16
N ARG A 5 -13.79 -17.06 42.65
CA ARG A 5 -13.03 -18.10 41.93
C ARG A 5 -13.01 -17.80 40.43
N ILE A 6 -11.85 -17.46 39.91
CA ILE A 6 -11.66 -17.09 38.51
C ILE A 6 -10.96 -18.23 37.77
N GLY A 7 -11.62 -18.84 36.79
CA GLY A 7 -11.02 -19.89 35.98
C GLY A 7 -10.25 -19.34 34.78
N ALA A 8 -9.04 -19.84 34.56
CA ALA A 8 -8.27 -19.61 33.33
C ALA A 8 -7.54 -20.90 32.96
N PHE A 9 -7.11 -21.04 31.71
CA PHE A 9 -6.17 -22.08 31.29
C PHE A 9 -5.00 -21.43 30.55
N PRO A 10 -3.85 -22.11 30.43
CA PRO A 10 -2.72 -21.57 29.68
C PRO A 10 -3.10 -21.31 28.21
N LEU A 11 -3.17 -20.06 27.82
CA LEU A 11 -3.46 -19.62 26.46
C LEU A 11 -2.36 -18.66 26.04
N GLU A 12 -1.60 -19.03 25.01
CA GLU A 12 -0.37 -18.33 24.65
C GLU A 12 -0.58 -16.81 24.56
N LYS A 13 0.29 -16.04 25.25
CA LYS A 13 0.28 -14.58 25.38
C LYS A 13 -0.81 -13.97 26.28
N ASP A 14 -2.01 -14.57 26.34
CA ASP A 14 -3.13 -14.04 27.13
C ASP A 14 -3.14 -14.57 28.58
N ALA A 15 -2.73 -15.83 28.80
CA ALA A 15 -2.47 -16.44 30.11
C ALA A 15 -1.29 -17.42 30.04
N GLN A 16 -0.13 -17.04 30.60
CA GLN A 16 1.07 -17.89 30.61
C GLN A 16 1.01 -18.91 31.75
N THR A 17 1.71 -20.03 31.63
CA THR A 17 1.68 -21.17 32.60
C THR A 17 1.95 -20.79 34.06
N CYS A 18 2.57 -19.65 34.37
CA CYS A 18 2.75 -19.18 35.75
C CYS A 18 1.60 -18.31 36.31
N PHE A 19 0.49 -18.12 35.61
CA PHE A 19 -0.54 -17.12 35.96
C PHE A 19 -1.13 -17.26 37.37
N GLU A 20 -1.17 -18.48 37.92
CA GLU A 20 -1.66 -18.77 39.28
C GLU A 20 -0.78 -18.16 40.38
N LEU A 21 0.51 -17.97 40.08
CA LEU A 21 1.49 -17.54 41.07
C LEU A 21 1.46 -16.01 41.25
N PRO A 22 1.42 -15.50 42.49
CA PRO A 22 1.52 -14.07 42.76
C PRO A 22 2.86 -13.47 42.27
N SER A 23 3.93 -14.26 42.28
CA SER A 23 5.29 -13.88 41.86
C SER A 23 5.53 -13.96 40.35
N CYS A 24 4.55 -14.39 39.56
CA CYS A 24 4.69 -14.51 38.12
C CYS A 24 4.84 -13.10 37.50
N LYS A 25 6.03 -12.82 36.98
CA LYS A 25 6.37 -11.53 36.37
C LYS A 25 5.57 -11.26 35.10
N HIS A 26 5.24 -12.31 34.34
CA HIS A 26 4.52 -12.21 33.07
C HIS A 26 3.35 -13.19 33.02
N PRO A 27 2.25 -12.93 33.74
CA PRO A 27 1.13 -13.87 33.82
C PRO A 27 0.28 -13.94 32.54
N GLY A 28 0.53 -13.08 31.55
CA GLY A 28 -0.26 -12.98 30.32
C GLY A 28 -1.09 -11.69 30.30
N ALA A 29 -1.35 -11.18 29.10
CA ALA A 29 -1.98 -9.87 28.92
C ALA A 29 -3.35 -9.75 29.61
N GLU A 30 -4.20 -10.78 29.48
CA GLU A 30 -5.53 -10.75 30.08
C GLU A 30 -5.50 -10.93 31.59
N VAL A 31 -4.59 -11.77 32.08
CA VAL A 31 -4.40 -11.95 33.51
C VAL A 31 -3.89 -10.66 34.15
N GLU A 32 -3.03 -9.89 33.49
CA GLU A 32 -2.62 -8.58 33.99
C GLU A 32 -3.77 -7.57 34.07
N ILE A 33 -4.56 -7.46 32.99
CA ILE A 33 -5.75 -6.60 32.96
C ILE A 33 -6.70 -6.99 34.11
N LEU A 34 -6.97 -8.29 34.26
CA LEU A 34 -7.79 -8.84 35.34
C LEU A 34 -7.24 -8.45 36.72
N LYS A 35 -5.94 -8.67 36.97
CA LYS A 35 -5.28 -8.33 38.24
C LYS A 35 -5.40 -6.84 38.56
N MET A 36 -5.26 -5.96 37.56
CA MET A 36 -5.43 -4.51 37.74
C MET A 36 -6.87 -4.14 38.10
N VAL A 37 -7.85 -4.70 37.39
CA VAL A 37 -9.27 -4.44 37.65
C VAL A 37 -9.68 -4.90 39.05
N PHE A 38 -9.31 -6.11 39.47
CA PHE A 38 -9.63 -6.59 40.82
C PHE A 38 -8.91 -5.82 41.93
N ARG A 39 -7.71 -5.28 41.67
CA ARG A 39 -7.02 -4.37 42.59
C ARG A 39 -7.78 -3.07 42.81
N LEU A 40 -8.39 -2.51 41.76
CA LEU A 40 -9.23 -1.30 41.87
C LEU A 40 -10.53 -1.56 42.64
N ILE A 41 -11.11 -2.75 42.49
CA ILE A 41 -12.37 -3.13 43.16
C ILE A 41 -12.15 -3.44 44.65
N GLY A 42 -10.95 -3.91 45.02
CA GLY A 42 -10.62 -4.28 46.41
C GLY A 42 -11.31 -5.57 46.87
N VAL A 43 -11.57 -6.51 45.94
CA VAL A 43 -12.18 -7.81 46.24
C VAL A 43 -11.13 -8.92 46.16
N ASN A 44 -11.16 -9.82 47.15
CA ASN A 44 -10.31 -11.00 47.15
C ASN A 44 -10.76 -11.98 46.05
N TYR A 45 -9.80 -12.52 45.31
CA TYR A 45 -10.02 -13.51 44.27
C TYR A 45 -8.91 -14.56 44.27
N THR A 46 -9.22 -15.71 43.69
CA THR A 46 -8.28 -16.81 43.44
C THR A 46 -8.39 -17.22 41.98
N VAL A 47 -7.26 -17.25 41.29
CA VAL A 47 -7.19 -17.75 39.91
C VAL A 47 -6.93 -19.25 39.96
N ILE A 48 -7.73 -20.02 39.23
CA ILE A 48 -7.70 -21.49 39.17
C ILE A 48 -7.34 -21.89 37.75
N ASP A 49 -6.29 -22.70 37.59
CA ASP A 49 -6.03 -23.41 36.33
C ASP A 49 -7.07 -24.51 36.13
N VAL A 50 -8.01 -24.26 35.21
CA VAL A 50 -9.11 -25.19 34.94
C VAL A 50 -8.63 -26.48 34.28
N TRP A 51 -7.48 -26.46 33.59
CA TRP A 51 -6.90 -27.67 33.03
C TRP A 51 -6.37 -28.55 34.15
N LYS A 52 -5.61 -27.98 35.08
CA LYS A 52 -5.03 -28.72 36.21
C LYS A 52 -6.08 -29.23 37.20
N GLU A 53 -7.08 -28.39 37.51
CA GLU A 53 -8.08 -28.70 38.55
C GLU A 53 -9.23 -29.57 38.03
N PHE A 54 -9.70 -29.32 36.80
CA PHE A 54 -10.90 -29.98 36.26
C PHE A 54 -10.64 -30.83 35.02
N GLY A 55 -9.44 -30.82 34.45
CA GLY A 55 -9.12 -31.55 33.22
C GLY A 55 -9.70 -30.94 31.94
N GLU A 56 -10.21 -29.71 32.00
CA GLU A 56 -10.80 -29.01 30.85
C GLU A 56 -9.71 -28.37 29.97
N VAL A 57 -9.61 -28.81 28.71
CA VAL A 57 -8.50 -28.45 27.82
C VAL A 57 -9.00 -27.51 26.70
N TYR A 58 -8.56 -26.25 26.74
CA TYR A 58 -8.82 -25.22 25.71
C TYR A 58 -10.30 -25.00 25.35
N ASP A 59 -11.24 -25.34 26.24
CA ASP A 59 -12.67 -25.20 25.99
C ASP A 59 -13.28 -24.04 26.80
N PHE A 60 -13.63 -22.96 26.10
CA PHE A 60 -14.40 -21.85 26.67
C PHE A 60 -15.85 -22.24 26.98
N GLY A 61 -16.39 -23.22 26.25
CA GLY A 61 -17.74 -23.74 26.37
C GLY A 61 -18.53 -23.64 25.06
N ALA A 62 -19.11 -24.77 24.69
CA ALA A 62 -20.06 -24.93 23.60
C ALA A 62 -21.37 -25.51 24.12
N LYS A 63 -22.48 -25.07 23.53
CA LYS A 63 -23.82 -25.60 23.83
C LYS A 63 -23.92 -27.00 23.24
N GLN A 64 -24.19 -27.99 24.08
CA GLN A 64 -24.39 -29.38 23.71
C GLN A 64 -25.85 -29.62 23.31
N ALA A 65 -26.10 -30.77 22.67
CA ALA A 65 -27.45 -31.14 22.20
C ALA A 65 -28.46 -31.34 23.34
N ASP A 66 -27.98 -31.66 24.55
CA ASP A 66 -28.79 -31.77 25.77
C ASP A 66 -29.14 -30.40 26.39
N GLY A 67 -28.66 -29.30 25.79
CA GLY A 67 -28.84 -27.93 26.28
C GLY A 67 -27.84 -27.50 27.35
N ASN A 68 -26.98 -28.41 27.83
CA ASN A 68 -25.92 -28.09 28.77
C ASN A 68 -24.72 -27.47 28.06
N TRP A 69 -23.83 -26.85 28.84
CA TRP A 69 -22.61 -26.25 28.34
C TRP A 69 -21.37 -27.06 28.74
N SER A 70 -20.42 -27.20 27.82
CA SER A 70 -19.09 -27.73 28.10
C SER A 70 -18.13 -26.67 28.65
N GLY A 71 -16.90 -27.08 28.98
CA GLY A 71 -15.78 -26.19 29.28
C GLY A 71 -16.04 -25.22 30.42
N MET A 72 -15.43 -24.05 30.33
CA MET A 72 -15.50 -23.04 31.39
C MET A 72 -16.92 -22.48 31.62
N ILE A 73 -17.76 -22.34 30.59
CA ILE A 73 -19.17 -21.95 30.78
C ILE A 73 -19.93 -23.03 31.57
N GLY A 74 -19.71 -24.31 31.26
CA GLY A 74 -20.27 -25.41 32.04
C GLY A 74 -19.86 -25.38 33.51
N LEU A 75 -18.59 -25.04 33.78
CA LEU A 75 -18.08 -24.87 35.15
C LEU A 75 -18.68 -23.67 35.89
N LEU A 76 -19.00 -22.57 35.18
CA LEU A 76 -19.75 -21.44 35.75
C LEU A 76 -21.19 -21.83 36.12
N GLN A 77 -21.87 -22.64 35.29
CA GLN A 77 -23.23 -23.10 35.55
C GLN A 77 -23.30 -24.11 36.70
N LYS A 78 -22.26 -24.94 36.85
CA LYS A 78 -22.11 -25.92 37.94
C LYS A 78 -21.59 -25.31 39.26
N ASP A 79 -21.51 -23.98 39.35
CA ASP A 79 -21.00 -23.24 40.51
C ASP A 79 -19.57 -23.64 40.94
N LYS A 80 -18.75 -24.17 40.01
CA LYS A 80 -17.34 -24.48 40.26
C LYS A 80 -16.44 -23.25 40.09
N LEU A 81 -16.84 -22.36 39.20
CA LEU A 81 -16.22 -21.06 38.97
C LEU A 81 -17.24 -19.94 39.17
N ASP A 82 -16.74 -18.75 39.47
CA ASP A 82 -17.56 -17.54 39.63
C ASP A 82 -17.37 -16.57 38.44
N MET A 83 -16.19 -16.59 37.83
CA MET A 83 -15.80 -15.81 36.66
C MET A 83 -14.83 -16.61 35.77
N ILE A 84 -14.78 -16.27 34.49
CA ILE A 84 -13.75 -16.72 33.54
C ILE A 84 -12.78 -15.57 33.32
N GLY A 85 -11.50 -15.83 33.62
CA GLY A 85 -10.40 -14.86 33.59
C GLY A 85 -9.79 -14.63 32.21
N LEU A 86 -10.30 -15.32 31.19
CA LEU A 86 -9.99 -15.09 29.79
C LEU A 86 -11.20 -14.49 29.09
N SER A 87 -11.00 -13.45 28.29
CA SER A 87 -12.07 -12.89 27.48
C SER A 87 -12.45 -13.87 26.38
N MET A 88 -13.74 -13.92 26.08
CA MET A 88 -14.25 -14.77 25.02
C MET A 88 -15.24 -14.00 24.16
N ARG A 89 -15.42 -14.51 22.94
CA ARG A 89 -16.40 -13.96 22.00
C ARG A 89 -17.80 -13.93 22.62
N ILE A 90 -18.40 -12.75 22.58
CA ILE A 90 -19.80 -12.52 22.89
C ILE A 90 -20.66 -13.07 21.74
N SER A 91 -21.68 -13.84 22.09
CA SER A 91 -22.65 -14.41 21.15
C SER A 91 -23.99 -14.56 21.87
N SER A 92 -25.11 -14.48 21.13
CA SER A 92 -26.46 -14.63 21.69
C SER A 92 -26.59 -15.86 22.58
N ASP A 93 -26.11 -17.01 22.12
CA ASP A 93 -26.24 -18.28 22.83
C ASP A 93 -25.48 -18.25 24.16
N ARG A 94 -24.33 -17.57 24.21
CA ARG A 94 -23.53 -17.43 25.43
C ARG A 94 -24.10 -16.39 26.38
N GLU A 95 -24.69 -15.31 25.87
CA GLU A 95 -25.41 -14.31 26.70
C GLU A 95 -26.61 -14.93 27.42
N GLU A 96 -27.23 -15.95 26.81
CA GLU A 96 -28.26 -16.75 27.48
C GLU A 96 -27.69 -17.61 28.62
N ALA A 97 -26.40 -17.92 28.65
CA ALA A 97 -25.78 -18.80 29.64
C ALA A 97 -25.05 -18.05 30.76
N VAL A 98 -24.37 -16.95 30.43
CA VAL A 98 -23.48 -16.19 31.32
C VAL A 98 -23.72 -14.69 31.22
N LEU A 99 -23.16 -13.92 32.15
CA LEU A 99 -23.12 -12.46 32.06
C LEU A 99 -21.77 -12.03 31.50
N PHE A 100 -21.75 -11.04 30.60
CA PHE A 100 -20.52 -10.47 30.08
C PHE A 100 -20.19 -9.13 30.74
N SER A 101 -18.89 -8.86 30.89
CA SER A 101 -18.39 -7.50 31.15
C SER A 101 -18.56 -6.62 29.91
N TYR A 102 -18.19 -5.35 30.03
CA TYR A 102 -17.91 -4.54 28.85
C TYR A 102 -16.82 -5.17 27.99
N PRO A 103 -16.91 -5.00 26.66
CA PRO A 103 -15.97 -5.58 25.73
C PRO A 103 -14.60 -4.93 25.90
N THR A 104 -13.56 -5.77 25.95
CA THR A 104 -12.18 -5.34 26.18
C THR A 104 -11.42 -5.14 24.88
N ARG A 105 -11.72 -5.97 23.88
CA ARG A 105 -11.05 -5.99 22.57
C ARG A 105 -12.05 -6.29 21.47
N VAL A 106 -11.67 -5.91 20.24
CA VAL A 106 -12.42 -6.20 19.02
C VAL A 106 -11.55 -7.01 18.10
N PHE A 107 -11.95 -8.26 17.87
CA PHE A 107 -11.30 -9.15 16.93
C PHE A 107 -12.00 -9.04 15.58
N GLN A 108 -11.20 -8.91 14.53
CA GLN A 108 -11.70 -8.85 13.16
C GLN A 108 -11.19 -10.06 12.39
N SER A 109 -12.05 -10.62 11.54
CA SER A 109 -11.63 -11.66 10.62
C SER A 109 -10.73 -11.06 9.53
N VAL A 110 -9.61 -11.73 9.27
CA VAL A 110 -8.62 -11.34 8.26
C VAL A 110 -8.25 -12.53 7.40
N PHE A 111 -7.74 -12.26 6.20
CA PHE A 111 -7.17 -13.30 5.35
C PHE A 111 -5.65 -13.29 5.45
N VAL A 112 -5.06 -14.47 5.49
CA VAL A 112 -3.61 -14.69 5.49
C VAL A 112 -3.26 -15.43 4.21
N ILE A 113 -2.34 -14.86 3.44
CA ILE A 113 -1.85 -15.44 2.20
C ILE A 113 -0.32 -15.49 2.19
N ALA A 114 0.22 -16.28 1.26
CA ALA A 114 1.64 -16.27 0.94
C ALA A 114 2.13 -14.87 0.55
N PRO A 115 3.42 -14.54 0.76
CA PRO A 115 3.98 -13.28 0.28
C PRO A 115 3.74 -13.12 -1.23
N PRO A 116 3.32 -11.94 -1.69
CA PRO A 116 3.12 -11.69 -3.10
C PRO A 116 4.44 -11.86 -3.86
N THR A 117 4.39 -12.53 -5.01
CA THR A 117 5.57 -12.67 -5.88
C THR A 117 5.84 -11.37 -6.62
N PHE A 118 7.10 -10.94 -6.65
CA PHE A 118 7.53 -9.81 -7.48
C PHE A 118 7.29 -10.12 -8.96
N THR A 119 6.66 -9.18 -9.67
CA THR A 119 6.60 -9.24 -11.13
C THR A 119 8.01 -8.95 -11.67
N CYS A 120 8.52 -9.85 -12.50
CA CYS A 120 9.91 -9.88 -12.94
C CYS A 120 10.42 -8.50 -13.44
N THR A 121 11.55 -8.06 -12.88
CA THR A 121 12.19 -6.77 -13.19
C THR A 121 12.45 -6.59 -14.68
N ARG A 122 12.75 -7.63 -15.48
CA ARG A 122 13.10 -7.47 -16.91
C ARG A 122 12.05 -6.80 -17.80
N GLN A 123 10.76 -6.82 -17.45
CA GLN A 123 9.71 -6.13 -18.24
C GLN A 123 9.55 -4.66 -17.85
N PHE A 124 10.27 -4.16 -16.84
CA PHE A 124 10.11 -2.80 -16.32
C PHE A 124 10.35 -1.71 -17.37
N ILE A 125 11.32 -1.92 -18.26
CA ILE A 125 11.67 -0.99 -19.35
C ILE A 125 10.48 -0.78 -20.30
N PHE A 126 9.68 -1.83 -20.50
CA PHE A 126 8.51 -1.76 -21.37
C PHE A 126 7.26 -1.25 -20.67
N ASN A 127 7.26 -1.09 -19.35
CA ASN A 127 6.10 -0.60 -18.60
C ASN A 127 5.92 0.92 -18.68
N ALA A 128 6.96 1.67 -19.07
CA ALA A 128 6.87 3.12 -19.24
C ALA A 128 5.80 3.52 -20.26
N PHE A 129 5.62 2.73 -21.32
CA PHE A 129 4.55 2.92 -22.30
C PHE A 129 3.62 1.72 -22.37
N SER A 130 2.34 1.97 -22.66
CA SER A 130 1.39 0.89 -22.89
C SER A 130 1.77 0.07 -24.12
N ARG A 131 1.33 -1.19 -24.18
CA ARG A 131 1.55 -2.07 -25.35
C ARG A 131 1.05 -1.42 -26.64
N THR A 132 -0.07 -0.70 -26.57
CA THR A 132 -0.66 0.03 -27.69
C THR A 132 0.28 1.11 -28.21
N VAL A 133 0.91 1.89 -27.32
CA VAL A 133 1.87 2.93 -27.69
C VAL A 133 3.11 2.31 -28.34
N TRP A 134 3.64 1.21 -27.80
CA TRP A 134 4.75 0.50 -28.42
C TRP A 134 4.42 0.01 -29.83
N LEU A 135 3.22 -0.55 -30.03
CA LEU A 135 2.76 -0.97 -31.36
C LEU A 135 2.67 0.23 -32.32
N PHE A 136 2.19 1.39 -31.87
CA PHE A 136 2.18 2.61 -32.67
C PHE A 136 3.58 3.10 -33.03
N ILE A 137 4.54 3.04 -32.10
CA ILE A 137 5.94 3.41 -32.36
C ILE A 137 6.53 2.51 -33.45
N VAL A 138 6.37 1.19 -33.31
CA VAL A 138 6.85 0.21 -34.30
C VAL A 138 6.18 0.45 -35.65
N PHE A 139 4.87 0.63 -35.68
CA PHE A 139 4.12 0.93 -36.90
C PHE A 139 4.59 2.23 -37.56
N PHE A 140 4.82 3.28 -36.79
CA PHE A 140 5.31 4.56 -37.30
C PHE A 140 6.73 4.46 -37.88
N VAL A 141 7.65 3.75 -37.20
CA VAL A 141 9.00 3.50 -37.72
C VAL A 141 8.96 2.70 -39.03
N LEU A 142 8.07 1.70 -39.13
CA LEU A 142 7.87 0.94 -40.36
C LEU A 142 7.30 1.81 -41.48
N LEU A 143 6.31 2.67 -41.18
CA LEU A 143 5.77 3.61 -42.17
C LEU A 143 6.82 4.59 -42.67
N LEU A 144 7.66 5.13 -41.78
CA LEU A 144 8.76 6.01 -42.16
C LEU A 144 9.75 5.28 -43.08
N TYR A 145 10.14 4.06 -42.72
CA TYR A 145 11.01 3.22 -43.53
C TYR A 145 10.43 2.94 -44.92
N LEU A 146 9.15 2.55 -44.99
CA LEU A 146 8.46 2.33 -46.27
C LEU A 146 8.35 3.60 -47.10
N SER A 147 8.12 4.75 -46.46
CA SER A 147 8.04 6.04 -47.14
C SER A 147 9.39 6.44 -47.75
N ASP A 148 10.50 6.20 -47.05
CA ASP A 148 11.85 6.46 -47.54
C ASP A 148 12.22 5.51 -48.68
N LEU A 149 11.92 4.20 -48.54
CA LEU A 149 12.08 3.24 -49.63
C LEU A 149 11.30 3.66 -50.88
N LEU A 150 10.06 4.13 -50.72
CA LEU A 150 9.23 4.58 -51.83
C LEU A 150 9.82 5.84 -52.50
N ILE A 151 10.22 6.84 -51.72
CA ILE A 151 10.86 8.06 -52.23
C ILE A 151 12.16 7.72 -52.98
N ASN A 152 12.97 6.83 -52.42
CA ASN A 152 14.22 6.39 -53.03
C ASN A 152 13.97 5.53 -54.27
N TYR A 153 12.96 4.65 -54.28
CA TYR A 153 12.56 3.88 -55.46
C TYR A 153 12.15 4.79 -56.63
N PHE A 154 11.35 5.83 -56.37
CA PHE A 154 10.99 6.81 -57.39
C PHE A 154 12.17 7.66 -57.87
N LYS A 155 13.13 7.99 -56.99
CA LYS A 155 14.36 8.71 -57.37
C LYS A 155 15.38 7.84 -58.12
N LEU A 156 15.52 6.57 -57.75
CA LEU A 156 16.44 5.59 -58.35
C LEU A 156 16.05 5.17 -59.76
N LYS A 157 14.81 5.44 -60.18
CA LYS A 157 14.40 5.30 -61.59
C LYS A 157 15.22 6.21 -62.54
N GLY A 158 16.06 7.12 -62.01
CA GLY A 158 16.96 7.97 -62.80
C GLY A 158 18.46 7.91 -62.44
N VAL A 159 18.93 7.16 -61.43
CA VAL A 159 20.36 7.15 -61.02
C VAL A 159 20.79 5.77 -60.46
N ASN A 160 21.98 5.32 -60.85
CA ASN A 160 22.60 3.99 -60.65
C ASN A 160 22.26 3.22 -59.34
N PRO A 161 22.02 1.88 -59.43
CA PRO A 161 21.50 1.04 -58.35
C PRO A 161 22.50 0.57 -57.27
N ASP A 162 23.74 1.07 -57.23
CA ASP A 162 24.82 0.42 -56.46
C ASP A 162 24.95 0.84 -54.98
N LYS A 163 23.98 1.57 -54.41
CA LYS A 163 24.04 1.93 -52.98
C LYS A 163 23.37 0.87 -52.11
N PRO A 164 24.07 0.31 -51.11
CA PRO A 164 23.53 -0.78 -50.31
C PRO A 164 22.44 -0.28 -49.35
N LEU A 165 21.37 -1.06 -49.24
CA LEU A 165 20.12 -0.77 -48.50
C LEU A 165 20.36 -0.34 -47.03
N HIS A 166 21.38 -0.89 -46.36
CA HIS A 166 21.72 -0.54 -44.97
C HIS A 166 22.19 0.92 -44.81
N ARG A 167 22.71 1.53 -45.88
CA ARG A 167 23.20 2.91 -45.86
C ARG A 167 22.04 3.91 -45.81
N LEU A 168 20.89 3.57 -46.41
CA LEU A 168 19.65 4.35 -46.32
C LEU A 168 19.09 4.35 -44.89
N PHE A 169 19.17 3.21 -44.21
CA PHE A 169 18.79 3.12 -42.79
C PHE A 169 19.70 3.99 -41.91
N LEU A 170 21.00 4.01 -42.15
CA LEU A 170 21.94 4.90 -41.45
C LEU A 170 21.70 6.38 -41.79
N ASP A 171 21.33 6.69 -43.03
CA ASP A 171 21.06 8.06 -43.49
C ASP A 171 19.75 8.63 -42.88
N LEU A 172 18.78 7.78 -42.50
CA LEU A 172 17.58 8.17 -41.73
C LEU A 172 17.89 8.56 -40.28
N PHE A 173 18.93 7.97 -39.67
CA PHE A 173 19.41 8.33 -38.34
C PHE A 173 20.55 9.37 -38.37
N SER A 174 21.09 9.65 -39.57
CA SER A 174 22.10 10.67 -39.79
C SER A 174 21.44 12.05 -39.79
N THR A 175 21.88 12.92 -38.88
CA THR A 175 21.40 14.31 -38.74
C THR A 175 21.82 15.24 -39.89
N SER A 176 22.31 14.69 -41.01
CA SER A 176 22.81 15.48 -42.14
C SER A 176 21.67 16.02 -43.00
N ILE A 177 21.10 17.16 -42.58
CA ILE A 177 19.96 17.85 -43.20
C ILE A 177 20.29 18.41 -44.61
N SER A 178 21.57 18.60 -44.94
CA SER A 178 21.99 19.41 -46.09
C SER A 178 21.68 18.79 -47.46
N LEU A 179 21.55 17.47 -47.54
CA LEU A 179 21.40 16.72 -48.81
C LEU A 179 19.95 16.55 -49.28
N TYR A 180 18.97 17.02 -48.51
CA TYR A 180 17.55 16.76 -48.76
C TYR A 180 16.83 17.95 -49.41
N ASN A 181 15.81 17.65 -50.23
CA ASN A 181 14.87 18.64 -50.77
C ASN A 181 14.09 19.32 -49.62
N ILE A 182 13.57 20.54 -49.84
CA ILE A 182 12.85 21.33 -48.82
C ILE A 182 11.73 20.52 -48.15
N SER A 183 10.94 19.76 -48.91
CA SER A 183 9.88 18.90 -48.37
C SER A 183 10.41 17.79 -47.44
N ALA A 184 11.51 17.14 -47.81
CA ALA A 184 12.16 16.12 -46.99
C ALA A 184 12.83 16.71 -45.74
N ARG A 185 13.32 17.96 -45.80
CA ARG A 185 13.84 18.68 -44.62
C ARG A 185 12.75 18.97 -43.60
N VAL A 186 11.56 19.39 -44.04
CA VAL A 186 10.41 19.61 -43.15
C VAL A 186 9.97 18.30 -42.50
N LEU A 187 9.86 17.22 -43.27
CA LEU A 187 9.53 15.89 -42.73
C LEU A 187 10.56 15.43 -41.68
N LEU A 188 11.86 15.58 -41.98
CA LEU A 188 12.94 15.24 -41.05
C LEU A 188 12.87 16.08 -39.76
N LEU A 189 12.58 17.39 -39.86
CA LEU A 189 12.40 18.26 -38.70
C LEU A 189 11.23 17.79 -37.82
N VAL A 190 10.09 17.44 -38.43
CA VAL A 190 8.92 16.92 -37.70
C VAL A 190 9.26 15.60 -37.00
N ILE A 191 9.98 14.69 -37.66
CA ILE A 191 10.44 13.43 -37.08
C ILE A 191 11.40 13.68 -35.91
N LEU A 192 12.35 14.61 -36.04
CA LEU A 192 13.28 14.97 -34.96
C LEU A 192 12.56 15.57 -33.74
N ILE A 193 11.59 16.47 -33.96
CA ILE A 193 10.79 17.03 -32.87
C ILE A 193 9.95 15.92 -32.21
N THR A 194 9.32 15.05 -33.01
CA THR A 194 8.48 13.96 -32.49
C THR A 194 9.28 12.94 -31.69
N THR A 195 10.43 12.51 -32.19
CA THR A 195 11.34 11.58 -31.50
C THR A 195 11.90 12.20 -30.22
N PHE A 196 12.24 13.50 -30.24
CA PHE A 196 12.64 14.23 -29.04
C PHE A 196 11.53 14.23 -27.99
N LEU A 197 10.30 14.64 -28.35
CA LEU A 197 9.17 14.65 -27.43
C LEU A 197 8.87 13.25 -26.86
N LEU A 198 8.86 12.22 -27.71
CA LEU A 198 8.64 10.84 -27.28
C LEU A 198 9.73 10.35 -26.32
N SER A 199 10.99 10.73 -26.57
CA SER A 199 12.10 10.39 -25.67
C SER A 199 11.97 11.08 -24.31
N GLN A 200 11.51 12.34 -24.27
CA GLN A 200 11.27 13.07 -23.02
C GLN A 200 10.12 12.45 -22.22
N LEU A 201 9.00 12.13 -22.89
CA LEU A 201 7.86 11.44 -22.25
C LEU A 201 8.28 10.10 -21.66
N TYR A 202 9.02 9.30 -22.43
CA TYR A 202 9.53 8.01 -21.95
C TYR A 202 10.40 8.19 -20.71
N GLN A 203 11.33 9.15 -20.73
CA GLN A 203 12.19 9.43 -19.58
C GLN A 203 11.39 9.86 -18.36
N THR A 204 10.43 10.77 -18.51
CA THR A 204 9.59 11.24 -17.39
C THR A 204 8.78 10.11 -16.77
N ASP A 205 8.10 9.30 -17.58
CA ASP A 205 7.32 8.17 -17.07
C ASP A 205 8.23 7.12 -16.44
N MET A 206 9.38 6.84 -17.04
CA MET A 206 10.36 5.91 -16.48
C MET A 206 10.90 6.40 -15.13
N TYR A 207 11.18 7.69 -14.99
CA TYR A 207 11.59 8.27 -13.71
C TYR A 207 10.48 8.16 -12.66
N ALA A 208 9.22 8.37 -13.05
CA ALA A 208 8.08 8.17 -12.15
C ALA A 208 7.93 6.69 -11.73
N TYR A 209 8.13 5.75 -12.64
CA TYR A 209 8.10 4.32 -12.33
C TYR A 209 9.26 3.88 -11.43
N LEU A 210 10.43 4.50 -11.57
CA LEU A 210 11.61 4.22 -10.74
C LEU A 210 11.54 4.91 -9.37
N SER A 211 10.83 6.03 -9.27
CA SER A 211 10.61 6.73 -8.00
C SER A 211 9.45 6.14 -7.20
N ALA A 212 8.44 5.57 -7.87
CA ALA A 212 7.35 4.87 -7.22
C ALA A 212 7.85 3.55 -6.60
N PRO A 213 7.41 3.20 -5.37
CA PRO A 213 7.72 1.92 -4.77
C PRO A 213 7.16 0.78 -5.64
N LEU A 214 7.87 -0.34 -5.70
CA LEU A 214 7.42 -1.54 -6.43
C LEU A 214 6.02 -1.93 -5.95
N THR A 215 5.04 -1.90 -6.86
CA THR A 215 3.68 -2.31 -6.54
C THR A 215 3.60 -3.83 -6.59
N PHE A 216 3.35 -4.44 -5.44
CA PHE A 216 3.08 -5.87 -5.36
C PHE A 216 1.72 -6.19 -5.98
N ALA A 217 1.66 -7.23 -6.79
CA ALA A 217 0.40 -7.76 -7.30
C ALA A 217 -0.32 -8.53 -6.19
N ILE A 218 -1.16 -7.83 -5.42
CA ILE A 218 -2.00 -8.43 -4.38
C ILE A 218 -3.23 -9.05 -5.06
N PRO A 219 -3.55 -10.33 -4.81
CA PRO A 219 -4.60 -11.03 -5.55
C PRO A 219 -6.02 -10.54 -5.26
N PHE A 220 -6.26 -10.00 -4.05
CA PHE A 220 -7.53 -9.45 -3.61
C PHE A 220 -7.32 -8.52 -2.41
N ARG A 221 -8.25 -7.60 -2.17
CA ARG A 221 -8.28 -6.72 -0.99
C ARG A 221 -9.56 -6.86 -0.16
N THR A 222 -10.62 -7.42 -0.75
CA THR A 222 -11.93 -7.59 -0.10
C THR A 222 -12.33 -9.07 -0.05
N THR A 223 -13.26 -9.40 0.84
CA THR A 223 -13.84 -10.75 0.95
C THR A 223 -14.55 -11.16 -0.34
N LYS A 224 -15.20 -10.21 -1.02
CA LYS A 224 -15.88 -10.45 -2.30
C LYS A 224 -14.88 -10.87 -3.38
N GLU A 225 -13.78 -10.13 -3.49
CA GLU A 225 -12.70 -10.47 -4.42
C GLU A 225 -12.01 -11.79 -4.06
N ALA A 226 -11.80 -12.07 -2.76
CA ALA A 226 -11.26 -13.35 -2.31
C ALA A 226 -12.14 -14.52 -2.78
N LEU A 227 -13.46 -14.38 -2.64
CA LEU A 227 -14.44 -15.36 -3.13
C LEU A 227 -14.40 -15.50 -4.66
N ASP A 228 -14.27 -14.40 -5.40
CA ASP A 228 -14.13 -14.43 -6.87
C ASP A 228 -12.88 -15.18 -7.33
N VAL A 229 -11.75 -14.96 -6.66
CA VAL A 229 -10.47 -15.63 -6.98
C VAL A 229 -10.55 -17.13 -6.67
N VAL A 230 -11.22 -17.51 -5.59
CA VAL A 230 -11.45 -18.93 -5.22
C VAL A 230 -12.44 -19.59 -6.18
N GLU A 231 -13.52 -18.91 -6.56
CA GLU A 231 -14.51 -19.41 -7.52
C GLU A 231 -13.89 -19.67 -8.90
N ARG A 232 -12.99 -18.80 -9.34
CA ARG A 232 -12.20 -18.95 -10.58
C ARG A 232 -11.08 -20.00 -10.47
N LYS A 233 -10.97 -20.71 -9.33
CA LYS A 233 -9.94 -21.73 -9.05
C LYS A 233 -8.49 -21.23 -9.17
N LYS A 234 -8.26 -19.92 -9.02
CA LYS A 234 -6.90 -19.35 -8.97
C LYS A 234 -6.26 -19.57 -7.60
N MET A 235 -7.08 -19.56 -6.55
CA MET A 235 -6.70 -19.86 -5.16
C MET A 235 -7.74 -20.79 -4.54
N TYR A 236 -7.50 -21.24 -3.31
CA TYR A 236 -8.44 -22.07 -2.54
C TYR A 236 -8.40 -21.68 -1.06
N PHE A 237 -9.45 -21.96 -0.31
CA PHE A 237 -9.42 -21.77 1.15
C PHE A 237 -8.66 -22.90 1.83
N ALA A 238 -7.79 -22.53 2.77
CA ALA A 238 -7.07 -23.42 3.67
C ALA A 238 -7.61 -23.24 5.10
N ALA A 239 -7.82 -24.34 5.83
CA ALA A 239 -8.34 -24.29 7.20
C ALA A 239 -7.89 -25.51 8.02
N TYR A 240 -8.02 -25.43 9.34
CA TYR A 240 -7.95 -26.63 10.17
C TYR A 240 -9.19 -27.52 9.99
N GLU A 241 -9.09 -28.80 10.34
CA GLU A 241 -10.20 -29.76 10.17
C GLU A 241 -11.50 -29.26 10.82
N ASN A 242 -11.41 -28.81 12.07
CA ASN A 242 -12.55 -28.37 12.87
C ASN A 242 -12.86 -26.86 12.75
N GLN A 243 -12.13 -26.14 11.89
CA GLN A 243 -12.31 -24.70 11.77
C GLN A 243 -13.51 -24.35 10.89
N THR A 244 -14.37 -23.49 11.43
CA THR A 244 -15.48 -22.87 10.71
C THR A 244 -15.08 -21.49 10.19
N PHE A 245 -15.62 -21.13 9.03
CA PHE A 245 -15.38 -19.81 8.45
C PHE A 245 -16.36 -18.80 9.01
N LEU A 246 -15.85 -17.61 9.32
CA LEU A 246 -16.64 -16.48 9.77
C LEU A 246 -17.18 -15.74 8.55
N CYS A 247 -18.49 -15.49 8.54
CA CYS A 247 -19.15 -14.74 7.48
C CYS A 247 -20.27 -13.88 8.05
N THR A 248 -20.60 -12.80 7.34
CA THR A 248 -21.79 -11.96 7.60
C THR A 248 -22.99 -12.53 6.86
N GLN A 249 -24.21 -12.24 7.33
CA GLN A 249 -25.44 -12.77 6.75
C GLN A 249 -25.56 -12.52 5.24
N SER A 250 -25.05 -11.38 4.76
CA SER A 250 -25.04 -11.01 3.34
C SER A 250 -24.07 -11.84 2.48
N ILE A 251 -22.96 -12.34 3.06
CA ILE A 251 -21.89 -13.03 2.33
C ILE A 251 -21.91 -14.55 2.56
N CYS A 252 -22.49 -15.03 3.67
CA CYS A 252 -22.50 -16.46 4.03
C CYS A 252 -23.04 -17.38 2.91
N ASN A 253 -24.12 -16.97 2.25
CA ASN A 253 -24.71 -17.75 1.14
C ASN A 253 -23.72 -17.90 -0.01
N ARG A 254 -23.00 -16.82 -0.36
CA ARG A 254 -21.96 -16.85 -1.40
C ARG A 254 -20.78 -17.70 -0.96
N TYR A 255 -20.38 -17.62 0.30
CA TYR A 255 -19.32 -18.45 0.87
C TYR A 255 -19.61 -19.95 0.69
N GLN A 256 -20.83 -20.38 1.01
CA GLN A 256 -21.26 -21.77 0.83
C GLN A 256 -21.29 -22.19 -0.65
N GLN A 257 -21.74 -21.32 -1.54
CA GLN A 257 -21.74 -21.59 -2.99
C GLN A 257 -20.32 -21.76 -3.54
N VAL A 258 -19.39 -20.89 -3.12
CA VAL A 258 -17.99 -20.95 -3.56
C VAL A 258 -17.29 -22.20 -3.01
N ILE A 259 -17.49 -22.55 -1.74
CA ILE A 259 -16.96 -23.79 -1.16
C ILE A 259 -17.48 -25.03 -1.91
N LYS A 260 -18.76 -25.04 -2.31
CA LYS A 260 -19.32 -26.15 -3.11
C LYS A 260 -18.63 -26.29 -4.47
N LYS A 261 -18.24 -25.17 -5.10
CA LYS A 261 -17.55 -25.16 -6.41
C LYS A 261 -16.05 -25.45 -6.30
N ASN A 262 -15.40 -24.97 -5.24
CA ASN A 262 -13.99 -25.15 -4.97
C ASN A 262 -13.81 -25.51 -3.48
N PRO A 263 -13.73 -26.82 -3.14
CA PRO A 263 -13.73 -27.27 -1.76
C PRO A 263 -12.50 -26.81 -0.99
N VAL A 264 -12.73 -26.56 0.30
CA VAL A 264 -11.69 -26.14 1.26
C VAL A 264 -10.67 -27.25 1.44
N ARG A 265 -9.38 -26.92 1.44
CA ARG A 265 -8.31 -27.85 1.79
C ARG A 265 -8.04 -27.76 3.28
N ARG A 266 -8.17 -28.90 3.97
CA ARG A 266 -8.03 -28.97 5.42
C ARG A 266 -6.78 -29.74 5.83
N ALA A 267 -6.22 -29.37 6.98
CA ALA A 267 -5.11 -30.07 7.60
C ALA A 267 -5.20 -30.03 9.13
N PHE A 268 -4.53 -30.97 9.80
CA PHE A 268 -4.54 -31.06 11.27
C PHE A 268 -3.40 -30.28 11.91
N ARG A 269 -2.23 -30.28 11.26
CA ARG A 269 -1.01 -29.69 11.82
C ARG A 269 -0.78 -28.30 11.26
N GLU A 270 -0.29 -27.40 12.10
CA GLU A 270 0.04 -26.04 11.72
C GLU A 270 0.99 -25.99 10.51
N LYS A 271 2.04 -26.81 10.48
CA LYS A 271 3.00 -26.89 9.35
C LYS A 271 2.33 -27.25 8.02
N GLU A 272 1.30 -28.09 8.06
CA GLU A 272 0.57 -28.49 6.86
C GLU A 272 -0.34 -27.35 6.38
N VAL A 273 -1.03 -26.65 7.29
CA VAL A 273 -1.81 -25.45 6.96
C VAL A 273 -0.89 -24.36 6.39
N GLN A 274 0.28 -24.14 6.99
CA GLN A 274 1.28 -23.22 6.46
C GLN A 274 1.71 -23.61 5.04
N ASN A 275 1.94 -24.90 4.78
CA ASN A 275 2.26 -25.39 3.43
C ASN A 275 1.10 -25.22 2.45
N LEU A 276 -0.16 -25.30 2.91
CA LEU A 276 -1.32 -24.99 2.08
C LEU A 276 -1.35 -23.50 1.71
N ILE A 277 -1.01 -22.61 2.64
CA ILE A 277 -0.95 -21.15 2.41
C ILE A 277 0.14 -20.81 1.40
N THR A 278 1.36 -21.33 1.59
CA THR A 278 2.48 -21.09 0.66
C THR A 278 2.20 -21.57 -0.76
N ASN A 279 1.37 -22.61 -0.91
CA ASN A 279 0.93 -23.15 -2.20
C ASN A 279 -0.34 -22.48 -2.78
N GLY A 280 -0.62 -21.23 -2.39
CA GLY A 280 -1.74 -20.43 -2.92
C GLY A 280 -3.04 -20.57 -2.15
N GLY A 281 -2.98 -21.08 -0.91
CA GLY A 281 -4.11 -21.15 0.00
C GLY A 281 -4.40 -19.81 0.69
N ILE A 282 -5.69 -19.53 0.88
CA ILE A 282 -6.20 -18.40 1.66
C ILE A 282 -6.63 -18.93 3.01
N TYR A 283 -5.96 -18.52 4.09
CA TYR A 283 -6.33 -18.89 5.45
C TYR A 283 -7.11 -17.76 6.11
N GLN A 284 -8.33 -18.05 6.60
CA GLN A 284 -9.08 -17.08 7.39
C GLN A 284 -8.61 -17.16 8.85
N SER A 285 -8.13 -16.04 9.38
CA SER A 285 -7.73 -15.89 10.77
C SER A 285 -8.54 -14.79 11.44
N THR A 286 -8.28 -14.60 12.73
CA THR A 286 -8.86 -13.53 13.53
C THR A 286 -7.75 -12.82 14.28
N VAL A 287 -7.70 -11.51 14.18
CA VAL A 287 -6.66 -10.69 14.81
C VAL A 287 -7.32 -9.54 15.54
N ASP A 288 -6.74 -9.14 16.67
CA ASP A 288 -7.14 -7.93 17.36
C ASP A 288 -6.96 -6.72 16.43
N SER A 289 -8.06 -6.03 16.15
CA SER A 289 -8.08 -4.88 15.25
C SER A 289 -7.15 -3.76 15.72
N ALA A 290 -6.88 -3.63 17.03
CA ALA A 290 -5.95 -2.65 17.59
C ALA A 290 -4.47 -2.96 17.26
N LEU A 291 -4.15 -4.21 16.88
CA LEU A 291 -2.81 -4.63 16.48
C LEU A 291 -2.56 -4.48 14.97
N LEU A 292 -3.58 -4.16 14.17
CA LEU A 292 -3.49 -4.01 12.73
C LEU A 292 -3.35 -2.51 12.35
N PRO A 293 -2.21 -2.07 11.81
CA PRO A 293 -1.99 -0.67 11.45
C PRO A 293 -2.79 -0.21 10.22
N GLY A 294 -3.28 -1.14 9.39
CA GLY A 294 -3.99 -0.79 8.15
C GLY A 294 -4.66 -1.99 7.48
N GLN A 295 -5.00 -1.83 6.20
CA GLN A 295 -5.65 -2.86 5.39
C GLN A 295 -4.70 -4.05 5.09
N LEU A 296 -3.42 -3.76 4.92
CA LEU A 296 -2.39 -4.74 4.57
C LEU A 296 -1.31 -4.74 5.63
N SER A 297 -0.93 -5.90 6.13
CA SER A 297 0.08 -6.00 7.19
C SER A 297 0.85 -7.31 7.13
N TRP A 298 2.10 -7.29 7.58
CA TRP A 298 2.90 -8.51 7.70
C TRP A 298 2.58 -9.24 9.02
N LEU A 299 2.33 -10.55 8.95
CA LEU A 299 2.00 -11.36 10.13
C LEU A 299 3.18 -11.54 11.09
N ASN A 300 4.38 -11.77 10.53
CA ASN A 300 5.61 -12.08 11.25
C ASN A 300 6.83 -11.69 10.39
N GLU A 301 7.85 -11.09 11.02
CA GLU A 301 9.13 -10.71 10.41
C GLU A 301 9.83 -11.90 9.72
N LYS A 302 9.75 -13.09 10.32
CA LYS A 302 10.46 -14.28 9.83
C LYS A 302 9.73 -15.02 8.73
N GLN A 303 8.40 -15.06 8.76
CA GLN A 303 7.59 -15.94 7.90
C GLN A 303 6.84 -15.20 6.79
N LYS A 304 6.95 -13.86 6.70
CA LYS A 304 6.48 -13.01 5.59
C LYS A 304 5.10 -13.38 5.02
N TYR A 305 4.15 -13.78 5.85
CA TYR A 305 2.76 -13.94 5.42
C TYR A 305 2.08 -12.57 5.36
N LEU A 306 1.30 -12.34 4.31
CA LEU A 306 0.54 -11.11 4.13
C LEU A 306 -0.85 -11.28 4.75
N ILE A 307 -1.18 -10.36 5.66
CA ILE A 307 -2.52 -10.19 6.22
C ILE A 307 -3.27 -9.18 5.38
N ILE A 308 -4.48 -9.54 4.96
CA ILE A 308 -5.43 -8.69 4.27
C ILE A 308 -6.64 -8.53 5.19
N ARG A 309 -6.83 -7.31 5.68
CA ARG A 309 -7.98 -6.88 6.48
C ARG A 309 -9.02 -6.32 5.53
N ASP A 310 -10.24 -6.83 5.61
CA ASP A 310 -11.39 -6.28 4.89
C ASP A 310 -12.31 -5.58 5.89
N GLU A 311 -12.71 -4.34 5.61
CA GLU A 311 -13.58 -3.54 6.47
C GLU A 311 -14.97 -4.17 6.63
N ASP A 312 -15.45 -4.87 5.60
CA ASP A 312 -16.71 -5.60 5.61
C ASP A 312 -16.61 -6.98 6.31
N ALA A 313 -15.41 -7.38 6.75
CA ALA A 313 -15.22 -8.66 7.41
C ALA A 313 -15.93 -8.68 8.78
N PRO A 314 -16.45 -9.85 9.20
CA PRO A 314 -17.09 -9.97 10.50
C PRO A 314 -16.09 -9.62 11.61
N SER A 315 -16.49 -8.69 12.46
CA SER A 315 -15.83 -8.38 13.72
C SER A 315 -16.68 -8.90 14.87
N TYR A 316 -16.02 -9.22 15.98
CA TYR A 316 -16.70 -9.62 17.19
C TYR A 316 -15.99 -9.07 18.42
N TYR A 317 -16.81 -8.73 19.39
CA TYR A 317 -16.37 -8.27 20.69
C TYR A 317 -16.01 -9.46 21.56
N VAL A 318 -14.94 -9.29 22.35
CA VAL A 318 -14.59 -10.22 23.41
C VAL A 318 -14.72 -9.54 24.76
N ALA A 319 -15.21 -10.27 25.75
CA ALA A 319 -15.41 -9.78 27.11
C ALA A 319 -15.19 -10.89 28.13
N TYR A 320 -14.93 -10.50 29.37
CA TYR A 320 -14.88 -11.45 30.48
C TYR A 320 -16.29 -11.95 30.81
N SER A 321 -16.38 -13.19 31.28
CA SER A 321 -17.66 -13.84 31.57
C SER A 321 -17.82 -14.16 33.04
N PHE A 322 -19.04 -14.01 33.55
CA PHE A 322 -19.41 -14.21 34.94
C PHE A 322 -20.60 -15.16 35.05
N SER A 323 -20.67 -15.89 36.16
CA SER A 323 -21.89 -16.62 36.50
C SER A 323 -23.05 -15.63 36.71
N LYS A 324 -24.26 -16.02 36.30
CA LYS A 324 -25.46 -15.18 36.37
C LYS A 324 -25.80 -14.68 37.78
N LYS A 325 -25.35 -15.39 38.82
CA LYS A 325 -25.53 -15.00 40.23
C LYS A 325 -24.76 -13.73 40.62
N TYR A 326 -23.74 -13.33 39.84
CA TYR A 326 -22.84 -12.22 40.17
C TYR A 326 -23.14 -10.89 39.46
N LYS A 327 -24.40 -10.61 39.10
CA LYS A 327 -24.78 -9.38 38.40
C LYS A 327 -24.24 -8.09 39.04
N LYS A 328 -24.36 -7.93 40.36
CA LYS A 328 -23.81 -6.76 41.09
C LYS A 328 -22.28 -6.66 41.01
N MET A 329 -21.59 -7.80 40.87
CA MET A 329 -20.14 -7.82 40.70
C MET A 329 -19.78 -7.39 39.29
N VAL A 330 -20.53 -7.82 38.27
CA VAL A 330 -20.33 -7.36 36.88
C VAL A 330 -20.39 -5.84 36.80
N ASP A 331 -21.36 -5.21 37.46
CA ASP A 331 -21.48 -3.74 37.47
C ASP A 331 -20.23 -3.06 38.05
N LYS A 332 -19.76 -3.54 39.22
CA LYS A 332 -18.52 -3.05 39.85
C LYS A 332 -17.28 -3.30 39.00
N PHE A 333 -17.22 -4.48 38.38
CA PHE A 333 -16.14 -4.86 37.48
C PHE A 333 -16.10 -3.95 36.26
N ASN A 334 -17.25 -3.66 35.67
CA ASN A 334 -17.36 -2.76 34.53
C ASN A 334 -16.94 -1.32 34.88
N THR A 335 -17.32 -0.81 36.06
CA THR A 335 -16.86 0.50 36.54
C THR A 335 -15.34 0.57 36.63
N ALA A 336 -14.70 -0.44 37.23
CA ALA A 336 -13.24 -0.49 37.32
C ALA A 336 -12.56 -0.78 35.98
N LEU A 337 -13.20 -1.57 35.11
CA LEU A 337 -12.69 -1.90 33.79
C LEU A 337 -12.60 -0.66 32.89
N ILE A 338 -13.58 0.26 32.97
CA ILE A 338 -13.57 1.53 32.20
C ILE A 338 -12.29 2.33 32.44
N GLU A 339 -11.78 2.34 33.68
CA GLU A 339 -10.51 3.02 34.02
C GLU A 339 -9.28 2.36 33.39
N VAL A 340 -9.35 1.05 33.13
CA VAL A 340 -8.24 0.25 32.57
C VAL A 340 -8.31 0.15 31.04
N LEU A 341 -9.50 0.27 30.43
CA LEU A 341 -9.72 0.11 28.99
C LEU A 341 -8.74 0.90 28.11
N PRO A 342 -8.43 2.19 28.37
CA PRO A 342 -7.46 2.94 27.57
C PRO A 342 -6.06 2.32 27.55
N ALA A 343 -5.67 1.62 28.62
CA ALA A 343 -4.38 1.00 28.77
C ALA A 343 -4.32 -0.45 28.24
N VAL A 344 -5.44 -1.08 27.88
CA VAL A 344 -5.49 -2.49 27.43
C VAL A 344 -4.54 -2.73 26.26
N SER A 345 -4.55 -1.86 25.24
CA SER A 345 -3.65 -2.01 24.09
C SER A 345 -2.18 -1.93 24.51
N LEU A 346 -1.84 -1.02 25.42
CA LEU A 346 -0.48 -0.87 25.96
C LEU A 346 -0.07 -2.10 26.78
N ILE A 347 -0.94 -2.64 27.62
CA ILE A 347 -0.68 -3.86 28.41
C ILE A 347 -0.44 -5.06 27.48
N THR A 348 -1.28 -5.20 26.44
CA THR A 348 -1.13 -6.30 25.48
C THR A 348 0.18 -6.23 24.68
N THR A 349 0.76 -5.04 24.50
CA THR A 349 2.02 -4.88 23.75
C THR A 349 3.27 -4.69 24.61
N GLY A 350 3.13 -4.11 25.80
CA GLY A 350 4.24 -3.53 26.59
C GLY A 350 5.20 -4.57 27.17
N HIS A 351 4.71 -5.75 27.52
CA HIS A 351 5.55 -6.86 28.00
C HIS A 351 5.87 -7.88 26.90
N GLY A 352 5.68 -7.51 25.62
CA GLY A 352 5.97 -8.38 24.49
C GLY A 352 5.00 -9.55 24.32
N TYR A 353 3.83 -9.52 24.97
CA TYR A 353 2.79 -10.54 24.76
C TYR A 353 2.35 -10.53 23.30
N ASN A 354 1.93 -9.38 22.79
CA ASN A 354 1.59 -9.18 21.39
C ASN A 354 2.44 -8.08 20.77
N THR A 355 2.64 -8.18 19.45
CA THR A 355 3.31 -7.15 18.67
C THR A 355 2.32 -6.55 17.69
N ARG A 356 2.36 -5.21 17.57
CA ARG A 356 1.67 -4.54 16.46
C ARG A 356 2.22 -5.08 15.15
N LYS A 357 1.33 -5.34 14.19
CA LYS A 357 1.73 -5.82 12.88
C LYS A 357 2.42 -4.70 12.12
N ILE A 358 3.31 -5.08 11.21
CA ILE A 358 4.06 -4.13 10.40
C ILE A 358 3.19 -3.75 9.20
N PRO A 359 3.00 -2.46 8.90
CA PRO A 359 2.23 -2.06 7.72
C PRO A 359 2.93 -2.57 6.46
N PHE A 360 2.14 -3.01 5.49
CA PHE A 360 2.69 -3.43 4.19
C PHE A 360 3.33 -2.26 3.41
N GLU A 361 2.94 -1.01 3.71
CA GLU A 361 3.34 0.20 2.96
C GLU A 361 4.60 0.90 3.51
N VAL A 362 5.29 0.33 4.49
CA VAL A 362 6.59 0.87 4.91
C VAL A 362 7.63 0.39 3.91
N SER A 363 7.91 1.24 2.92
CA SER A 363 9.15 1.29 2.13
C SER A 363 10.13 0.16 2.46
N ASP A 364 10.15 -0.89 1.63
CA ASP A 364 11.03 -2.07 1.71
C ASP A 364 12.54 -1.75 1.64
N LEU A 365 12.95 -0.49 1.86
CA LEU A 365 14.34 -0.08 2.03
C LEU A 365 15.00 -0.78 3.22
N GLN A 366 14.26 -1.20 4.26
CA GLN A 366 14.84 -2.01 5.35
C GLN A 366 15.02 -3.49 4.97
N ILE A 367 14.30 -4.01 3.98
CA ILE A 367 14.41 -5.43 3.59
C ILE A 367 15.62 -5.66 2.65
N PHE A 368 16.06 -4.63 1.92
CA PHE A 368 17.22 -4.72 1.03
C PHE A 368 18.58 -4.84 1.73
N GLU A 369 18.69 -4.58 3.04
CA GLU A 369 19.96 -4.72 3.77
C GLU A 369 20.39 -6.17 3.99
N SER A 370 19.44 -7.13 3.97
CA SER A 370 19.73 -8.55 4.30
C SER A 370 19.86 -9.47 3.09
N LEU A 371 19.41 -9.04 1.90
CA LEU A 371 19.54 -9.78 0.66
C LEU A 371 20.06 -8.83 -0.42
N SER A 372 21.38 -8.83 -0.68
CA SER A 372 21.98 -8.73 -2.03
C SER A 372 23.34 -8.01 -2.08
N THR A 373 24.40 -8.71 -1.69
CA THR A 373 25.76 -8.40 -2.19
C THR A 373 25.85 -8.48 -3.73
N GLU A 374 24.90 -9.15 -4.39
CA GLU A 374 24.85 -9.30 -5.85
C GLU A 374 24.03 -8.21 -6.59
N HIS A 375 23.06 -7.55 -5.94
CA HIS A 375 22.33 -6.42 -6.56
C HIS A 375 23.04 -5.09 -6.39
N LEU A 376 23.88 -4.92 -5.37
CA LEU A 376 24.73 -3.72 -5.24
C LEU A 376 25.62 -3.52 -6.48
N LEU A 377 26.08 -4.59 -7.13
CA LEU A 377 26.84 -4.49 -8.38
C LEU A 377 25.98 -3.96 -9.55
N ASN A 378 24.73 -4.41 -9.66
CA ASN A 378 23.80 -3.96 -10.70
C ASN A 378 23.25 -2.55 -10.45
N VAL A 379 22.98 -2.18 -9.20
CA VAL A 379 22.56 -0.82 -8.83
C VAL A 379 23.73 0.17 -8.98
N GLN A 380 24.96 -0.23 -8.67
CA GLN A 380 26.14 0.60 -8.90
C GLN A 380 26.44 0.75 -10.40
N HIS A 381 26.26 -0.31 -11.20
CA HIS A 381 26.30 -0.19 -12.66
C HIS A 381 25.19 0.71 -13.20
N PHE A 382 23.98 0.65 -12.64
CA PHE A 382 22.86 1.49 -13.06
C PHE A 382 23.05 2.96 -12.65
N LYS A 383 23.56 3.23 -11.44
CA LYS A 383 23.98 4.58 -11.00
C LYS A 383 25.09 5.13 -11.89
N ASN A 384 26.07 4.32 -12.25
CA ASN A 384 27.13 4.72 -13.19
C ASN A 384 26.56 4.97 -14.59
N MET A 385 25.57 4.19 -15.03
CA MET A 385 24.90 4.37 -16.32
C MET A 385 24.05 5.64 -16.35
N ILE A 386 23.29 5.92 -15.29
CA ILE A 386 22.53 7.18 -15.13
C ILE A 386 23.49 8.36 -15.04
N HIS A 387 24.58 8.26 -14.29
CA HIS A 387 25.56 9.34 -14.17
C HIS A 387 26.26 9.63 -15.50
N GLN A 388 26.59 8.59 -16.28
CA GLN A 388 27.10 8.71 -17.65
C GLN A 388 26.06 9.35 -18.59
N PHE A 389 24.77 9.01 -18.43
CA PHE A 389 23.68 9.58 -19.22
C PHE A 389 23.36 11.04 -18.82
N GLU A 390 23.50 11.38 -17.54
CA GLU A 390 23.37 12.73 -17.00
C GLU A 390 24.55 13.62 -17.43
N LEU A 391 25.77 13.06 -17.49
CA LEU A 391 26.95 13.72 -18.08
C LEU A 391 26.79 13.95 -19.58
N LEU A 392 26.19 13.00 -20.32
CA LEU A 392 25.85 13.16 -21.74
C LEU A 392 24.79 14.23 -21.97
N THR A 393 23.74 14.28 -21.15
CA THR A 393 22.66 15.27 -21.26
C THR A 393 23.07 16.65 -20.73
N ARG A 394 23.93 16.74 -19.71
CA ARG A 394 24.57 17.99 -19.28
C ARG A 394 25.58 18.48 -20.32
N GLY A 395 26.31 17.59 -20.98
CA GLY A 395 27.15 17.92 -22.13
C GLY A 395 26.35 18.52 -23.29
N LEU A 396 25.18 17.94 -23.59
CA LEU A 396 24.24 18.46 -24.59
C LEU A 396 23.59 19.80 -24.17
N ARG A 397 23.26 19.99 -22.88
CA ARG A 397 22.74 21.27 -22.36
C ARG A 397 23.80 22.37 -22.35
N TYR A 398 25.04 22.07 -21.96
CA TYR A 398 26.15 23.04 -21.99
C TYR A 398 26.53 23.44 -23.43
N GLN A 399 26.40 22.50 -24.38
CA GLN A 399 26.56 22.77 -25.80
C GLN A 399 25.39 23.60 -26.36
N SER A 400 24.15 23.42 -25.89
CA SER A 400 22.99 24.20 -26.35
C SER A 400 23.11 25.70 -26.05
N THR A 401 23.84 26.09 -25.00
CA THR A 401 24.13 27.49 -24.67
C THR A 401 25.27 28.08 -25.51
N ILE A 402 26.13 27.24 -26.09
CA ILE A 402 27.22 27.63 -27.00
C ILE A 402 26.76 27.58 -28.49
N ILE A 403 25.60 26.95 -28.76
CA ILE A 403 25.06 26.65 -30.11
C ILE A 403 24.56 27.89 -30.89
N PHE A 404 24.51 29.10 -30.33
CA PHE A 404 24.30 30.31 -31.14
C PHE A 404 25.58 30.81 -31.86
N GLY A 405 26.75 30.19 -31.65
CA GLY A 405 28.03 30.73 -32.11
C GLY A 405 28.70 30.08 -33.32
N ASN A 406 28.75 28.75 -33.47
CA ASN A 406 29.59 28.14 -34.52
C ASN A 406 29.11 26.75 -34.97
N CYS A 407 28.77 26.62 -36.26
CA CYS A 407 28.02 25.49 -36.84
C CYS A 407 28.86 24.44 -37.60
N PHE A 408 30.17 24.30 -37.36
CA PHE A 408 31.00 23.35 -38.15
C PHE A 408 31.73 22.27 -37.34
N ALA A 409 31.95 22.45 -36.03
CA ALA A 409 32.65 21.45 -35.19
C ALA A 409 31.71 20.43 -34.49
N VAL A 410 30.40 20.71 -34.45
CA VAL A 410 29.40 19.88 -33.75
C VAL A 410 29.01 18.64 -34.56
N LEU A 411 29.09 18.69 -35.90
CA LEU A 411 28.75 17.54 -36.76
C LEU A 411 29.71 16.36 -36.62
N SER A 412 30.99 16.61 -36.33
CA SER A 412 32.01 15.55 -36.24
C SER A 412 31.97 14.78 -34.91
N PHE A 413 31.57 15.41 -33.81
CA PHE A 413 31.47 14.74 -32.50
C PHE A 413 30.17 13.97 -32.30
N LEU A 414 29.03 14.46 -32.82
CA LEU A 414 27.77 13.69 -32.86
C LEU A 414 27.88 12.45 -33.75
N HIS A 415 28.68 12.51 -34.82
CA HIS A 415 28.91 11.36 -35.69
C HIS A 415 29.61 10.20 -34.96
N LEU A 416 30.54 10.48 -34.04
CA LEU A 416 31.27 9.44 -33.28
C LEU A 416 30.41 8.79 -32.19
N SER A 417 29.56 9.56 -31.49
CA SER A 417 28.71 9.00 -30.42
C SER A 417 27.57 8.15 -30.98
N VAL A 418 26.98 8.56 -32.11
CA VAL A 418 25.94 7.78 -32.82
C VAL A 418 26.53 6.53 -33.46
N LEU A 419 27.73 6.59 -34.07
CA LEU A 419 28.41 5.38 -34.56
C LEU A 419 28.76 4.40 -33.43
N SER A 420 29.14 4.89 -32.25
CA SER A 420 29.43 4.04 -31.09
C SER A 420 28.17 3.32 -30.60
N MET A 421 27.03 4.03 -30.48
CA MET A 421 25.75 3.42 -30.10
C MET A 421 25.22 2.43 -31.15
N VAL A 422 25.34 2.74 -32.44
CA VAL A 422 24.90 1.85 -33.53
C VAL A 422 25.78 0.59 -33.60
N LYS A 423 27.08 0.68 -33.34
CA LYS A 423 27.99 -0.48 -33.29
C LYS A 423 27.70 -1.38 -32.07
N ILE A 424 27.32 -0.78 -30.94
CA ILE A 424 26.86 -1.52 -29.75
C ILE A 424 25.50 -2.18 -30.00
N LEU A 425 24.52 -1.47 -30.57
CA LEU A 425 23.21 -2.06 -30.91
C LEU A 425 23.31 -3.16 -31.98
N SER A 426 24.15 -2.98 -33.01
CA SER A 426 24.39 -3.98 -34.04
C SER A 426 25.02 -5.25 -33.45
N ASN A 427 26.00 -5.12 -32.55
CA ASN A 427 26.62 -6.28 -31.90
C ASN A 427 25.66 -6.98 -30.92
N VAL A 428 24.75 -6.24 -30.27
CA VAL A 428 23.72 -6.79 -29.39
C VAL A 428 22.61 -7.50 -30.18
N LEU A 429 22.19 -6.94 -31.32
CA LEU A 429 21.20 -7.56 -32.23
C LEU A 429 21.73 -8.82 -32.93
N ILE A 430 23.02 -8.85 -33.29
CA ILE A 430 23.69 -10.04 -33.84
C ILE A 430 23.87 -11.11 -32.75
N SER A 431 24.13 -10.73 -31.50
CA SER A 431 24.21 -11.67 -30.37
C SER A 431 22.83 -12.26 -29.98
N LEU A 432 21.76 -11.46 -30.05
CA LEU A 432 20.38 -11.89 -29.77
C LEU A 432 19.80 -12.80 -30.86
N SER A 433 20.27 -12.72 -32.10
CA SER A 433 19.84 -13.59 -33.19
C SER A 433 20.52 -14.98 -33.16
N PHE A 434 21.68 -15.12 -32.52
CA PHE A 434 22.33 -16.42 -32.30
C PHE A 434 21.83 -17.21 -31.07
N LEU A 435 21.16 -16.55 -30.11
CA LEU A 435 20.67 -17.19 -28.88
C LEU A 435 19.20 -17.66 -28.94
N TYR A 436 18.49 -17.41 -30.04
CA TYR A 436 17.09 -17.83 -30.22
C TYR A 436 16.91 -19.25 -30.78
N PHE A 437 18.00 -20.00 -31.01
CA PHE A 437 17.96 -21.44 -31.29
C PHE A 437 18.42 -22.24 -30.07
N CYS A 438 17.60 -22.29 -29.02
CA CYS A 438 17.69 -23.36 -28.02
C CYS A 438 16.34 -23.62 -27.37
N GLY A 439 15.61 -24.59 -27.93
CA GLY A 439 14.82 -25.59 -27.21
C GLY A 439 13.52 -25.17 -26.53
N ALA A 440 12.39 -25.30 -27.23
CA ALA A 440 11.14 -25.78 -26.63
C ALA A 440 10.29 -26.51 -27.68
N HIS A 441 10.18 -27.83 -27.51
CA HIS A 441 9.24 -28.69 -28.24
C HIS A 441 7.77 -28.31 -27.95
N PRO A 442 6.82 -28.65 -28.85
CA PRO A 442 5.45 -28.17 -28.77
C PRO A 442 4.58 -29.11 -27.94
N HIS A 443 3.74 -28.55 -27.06
CA HIS A 443 2.55 -29.25 -26.59
C HIS A 443 1.31 -28.56 -27.17
N LYS A 444 0.52 -29.34 -27.92
CA LYS A 444 -0.75 -28.97 -28.53
C LYS A 444 -1.75 -28.49 -27.46
N THR A 445 -2.39 -27.35 -27.70
CA THR A 445 -3.76 -27.07 -27.23
C THR A 445 -4.57 -26.39 -28.32
N ASN A 446 -5.86 -26.67 -28.27
CA ASN A 446 -6.79 -26.75 -29.38
C ASN A 446 -7.47 -25.39 -29.65
N VAL A 447 -7.62 -25.06 -30.92
CA VAL A 447 -8.27 -23.84 -31.43
C VAL A 447 -9.78 -24.01 -31.28
N LYS A 448 -10.37 -23.56 -30.16
CA LYS A 448 -11.83 -23.38 -30.06
C LYS A 448 -12.37 -22.41 -28.99
N ASP A 449 -11.53 -21.74 -28.20
CA ASP A 449 -12.03 -20.83 -27.14
C ASP A 449 -11.79 -19.33 -27.38
N LEU A 450 -11.33 -18.92 -28.57
CA LEU A 450 -10.92 -17.53 -28.83
C LEU A 450 -12.03 -16.58 -29.34
N GLU A 451 -13.31 -17.01 -29.35
CA GLU A 451 -14.39 -16.22 -29.97
C GLU A 451 -15.46 -15.73 -28.99
N LYS A 452 -15.24 -15.85 -27.67
CA LYS A 452 -16.23 -15.41 -26.64
C LYS A 452 -15.83 -14.21 -25.78
N GLU A 453 -14.65 -13.61 -26.02
CA GLU A 453 -14.17 -12.47 -25.22
C GLU A 453 -14.37 -11.08 -25.88
N HIS A 454 -15.00 -10.99 -27.05
CA HIS A 454 -15.06 -9.72 -27.80
C HIS A 454 -16.36 -8.89 -27.70
N MET A 455 -17.29 -9.23 -26.79
CA MET A 455 -18.48 -8.40 -26.54
C MET A 455 -18.80 -8.32 -25.05
N LEU A 456 -18.05 -7.54 -24.26
CA LEU A 456 -18.49 -6.97 -22.96
C LEU A 456 -17.46 -5.97 -22.41
N THR A 457 -17.09 -4.96 -23.21
CA THR A 457 -16.45 -3.73 -22.70
C THR A 457 -17.09 -2.53 -23.36
N THR A 458 -18.31 -2.22 -22.95
CA THR A 458 -18.96 -0.90 -23.07
C THR A 458 -20.17 -0.93 -22.15
N ASN A 459 -20.07 -0.25 -21.02
CA ASN A 459 -21.15 0.27 -20.17
C ASN A 459 -20.40 1.08 -19.09
N GLU A 460 -20.16 2.36 -19.36
CA GLU A 460 -20.99 3.48 -18.90
C GLU A 460 -21.05 3.58 -17.38
N TYR A 461 -20.33 4.59 -16.89
CA TYR A 461 -20.40 5.12 -15.53
C TYR A 461 -21.84 5.56 -15.22
N TYR A 462 -22.56 4.79 -14.42
CA TYR A 462 -23.75 5.28 -13.72
C TYR A 462 -23.30 5.96 -12.42
N VAL A 463 -23.40 7.29 -12.39
CA VAL A 463 -23.37 8.07 -11.14
C VAL A 463 -24.80 8.15 -10.62
N GLU A 464 -25.09 7.39 -9.57
CA GLU A 464 -26.37 7.41 -8.89
C GLU A 464 -26.48 8.70 -8.05
N LYS A 465 -27.32 9.62 -8.50
CA LYS A 465 -27.77 10.79 -7.73
C LYS A 465 -28.84 10.34 -6.74
N VAL A 466 -28.58 10.55 -5.45
CA VAL A 466 -29.61 10.50 -4.41
C VAL A 466 -30.66 11.59 -4.68
N SER A 467 -31.90 11.15 -4.85
CA SER A 467 -33.10 12.00 -4.97
C SER A 467 -33.66 12.32 -3.59
N GLN A 468 -33.81 13.62 -3.28
CA GLN A 468 -34.83 14.11 -2.37
C GLN A 468 -35.78 15.01 -3.17
N THR A 469 -37.04 14.58 -3.18
CA THR A 469 -38.24 15.20 -3.75
C THR A 469 -38.59 16.55 -3.11
N ILE A 470 -38.69 17.63 -3.91
CA ILE A 470 -39.76 18.68 -3.88
C ILE A 470 -39.89 19.28 -5.32
N ASN A 471 -41.12 19.40 -5.83
CA ASN A 471 -41.57 19.90 -7.16
C ASN A 471 -41.84 21.45 -7.16
N PRO A 472 -42.23 22.15 -8.26
CA PRO A 472 -41.38 22.69 -9.35
C PRO A 472 -41.64 24.20 -9.67
N LEU A 473 -40.85 24.85 -10.54
CA LEU A 473 -41.25 25.91 -11.51
C LEU A 473 -40.06 26.39 -12.39
N PHE A 474 -40.28 26.46 -13.71
CA PHE A 474 -39.39 26.83 -14.86
C PHE A 474 -39.01 28.34 -14.95
N PRO A 475 -38.31 28.85 -16.00
CA PRO A 475 -37.08 28.47 -16.77
C PRO A 475 -36.00 29.61 -16.74
N THR A 476 -34.73 29.48 -17.18
CA THR A 476 -34.21 29.66 -18.56
C THR A 476 -32.68 29.43 -18.63
N ASN A 477 -32.18 28.83 -19.73
CA ASN A 477 -30.75 28.55 -20.02
C ASN A 477 -29.99 29.75 -20.67
N PRO A 478 -28.65 29.86 -20.47
CA PRO A 478 -27.73 30.47 -21.43
C PRO A 478 -26.68 29.46 -22.00
N PRO A 479 -25.92 29.82 -23.06
CA PRO A 479 -25.43 28.87 -24.05
C PRO A 479 -24.10 28.18 -23.74
N PHE A 480 -23.93 27.05 -24.42
CA PHE A 480 -23.02 25.92 -24.19
C PHE A 480 -21.53 26.14 -24.50
N LEU A 481 -21.05 27.38 -24.68
CA LEU A 481 -19.68 27.67 -25.14
C LEU A 481 -18.71 28.17 -24.06
N PHE A 482 -19.18 28.43 -22.84
CA PHE A 482 -18.32 28.77 -21.69
C PHE A 482 -17.95 27.58 -20.79
N ARG A 483 -18.47 26.37 -21.07
CA ARG A 483 -18.34 25.21 -20.17
C ARG A 483 -17.02 24.45 -20.31
N GLN A 484 -16.37 24.49 -21.48
CA GLN A 484 -15.13 23.75 -21.71
C GLN A 484 -13.87 24.45 -21.16
N VAL A 485 -13.84 25.78 -21.11
CA VAL A 485 -12.68 26.53 -20.58
C VAL A 485 -12.58 26.41 -19.06
N ASN A 486 -13.73 26.40 -18.36
CA ASN A 486 -13.77 26.22 -16.90
C ASN A 486 -13.43 24.79 -16.45
N GLN A 487 -13.66 23.77 -17.29
CA GLN A 487 -13.30 22.39 -16.97
C GLN A 487 -11.78 22.14 -17.02
N MET A 488 -11.06 22.76 -17.96
CA MET A 488 -9.58 22.63 -18.00
C MET A 488 -8.90 23.40 -16.86
N ALA A 489 -9.40 24.58 -16.49
CA ALA A 489 -8.89 25.35 -15.35
C ALA A 489 -9.12 24.63 -14.00
N GLY A 490 -10.22 23.89 -13.87
CA GLY A 490 -10.48 23.05 -12.69
C GLY A 490 -9.48 21.90 -12.54
N ILE A 491 -9.11 21.26 -13.66
CA ILE A 491 -8.15 20.13 -13.66
C ILE A 491 -6.73 20.61 -13.36
N SER A 492 -6.30 21.76 -13.88
CA SER A 492 -4.97 22.31 -13.58
C SER A 492 -4.85 22.75 -12.11
N CYS A 493 -5.92 23.33 -11.55
CA CYS A 493 -5.96 23.73 -10.14
C CYS A 493 -5.91 22.52 -9.21
N ASP A 494 -6.68 21.45 -9.49
CA ASP A 494 -6.62 20.21 -8.70
C ASP A 494 -5.23 19.56 -8.74
N LEU A 495 -4.59 19.53 -9.91
CA LEU A 495 -3.23 19.01 -10.05
C LEU A 495 -2.20 19.83 -9.25
N CYS A 496 -2.29 21.16 -9.28
CA CYS A 496 -1.43 22.04 -8.48
C CYS A 496 -1.65 21.81 -6.98
N MET A 497 -2.91 21.76 -6.54
CA MET A 497 -3.24 21.54 -5.14
C MET A 497 -2.66 20.21 -4.65
N ARG A 498 -2.82 19.12 -5.40
CA ARG A 498 -2.24 17.81 -5.06
C ARG A 498 -0.71 17.84 -4.99
N ALA A 499 -0.05 18.53 -5.92
CA ALA A 499 1.40 18.67 -5.90
C ALA A 499 1.89 19.44 -4.67
N VAL A 500 1.24 20.57 -4.33
CA VAL A 500 1.61 21.36 -3.14
C VAL A 500 1.24 20.64 -1.84
N TYR A 501 0.17 19.82 -1.82
CA TYR A 501 -0.14 18.94 -0.70
C TYR A 501 0.97 17.90 -0.46
N GLY A 502 1.54 17.33 -1.53
CA GLY A 502 2.70 16.44 -1.43
C GLY A 502 3.90 17.14 -0.79
N VAL A 503 4.23 18.35 -1.25
CA VAL A 503 5.33 19.15 -0.67
C VAL A 503 5.07 19.52 0.79
N ASN A 504 3.83 19.85 1.15
CA ASN A 504 3.46 20.14 2.54
C ASN A 504 3.57 18.90 3.43
N TYR A 505 3.18 17.73 2.91
CA TYR A 505 3.34 16.46 3.61
C TYR A 505 4.82 16.14 3.86
N ASP A 506 5.67 16.25 2.85
CA ASP A 506 7.12 16.03 2.97
C ASP A 506 7.75 17.02 3.97
N PHE A 507 7.29 18.28 3.99
CA PHE A 507 7.75 19.28 4.95
C PHE A 507 7.36 18.93 6.40
N ILE A 508 6.13 18.45 6.62
CA ILE A 508 5.67 17.99 7.94
C ILE A 508 6.50 16.77 8.40
N GLN A 509 6.83 15.86 7.48
CA GLN A 509 7.66 14.71 7.80
C GLN A 509 9.09 15.14 8.15
N LEU A 510 9.70 16.02 7.35
CA LEU A 510 11.03 16.58 7.63
C LEU A 510 11.07 17.28 9.00
N LYS A 511 10.03 18.02 9.37
CA LYS A 511 9.91 18.66 10.70
C LYS A 511 9.97 17.63 11.83
N LYS A 512 9.28 16.49 11.69
CA LYS A 512 9.32 15.41 12.70
C LYS A 512 10.72 14.81 12.81
N ASP A 513 11.35 14.52 11.68
CA ASP A 513 12.68 13.91 11.64
C ASP A 513 13.75 14.84 12.24
N VAL A 514 13.65 16.16 12.00
CA VAL A 514 14.56 17.16 12.60
C VAL A 514 14.36 17.26 14.12
N ILE A 515 13.13 17.19 14.61
CA ILE A 515 12.86 17.21 16.07
C ILE A 515 13.45 15.97 16.75
N GLU A 516 13.33 14.80 16.11
CA GLU A 516 13.92 13.58 16.65
C GLU A 516 15.45 13.60 16.61
N MET A 517 16.04 14.14 15.54
CA MET A 517 17.49 14.35 15.45
C MET A 517 18.01 15.29 16.56
N ILE A 518 17.31 16.40 16.80
CA ILE A 518 17.61 17.33 17.91
C ILE A 518 17.59 16.61 19.26
N ARG A 519 16.61 15.71 19.46
CA ARG A 519 16.50 14.94 20.69
C ARG A 519 17.75 14.08 20.90
N LEU A 520 18.14 13.31 19.90
CA LEU A 520 19.31 12.42 19.95
C LEU A 520 20.62 13.21 20.15
N ASP A 521 20.78 14.33 19.47
CA ASP A 521 21.97 15.18 19.60
C ASP A 521 22.06 15.84 20.98
N CYS A 522 20.95 16.32 21.54
CA CYS A 522 20.92 16.86 22.91
C CYS A 522 21.23 15.77 23.95
N GLU A 523 20.71 14.55 23.78
CA GLU A 523 21.02 13.40 24.65
C GLU A 523 22.51 13.01 24.57
N ALA A 524 23.13 13.12 23.38
CA ALA A 524 24.56 12.86 23.18
C ALA A 524 25.46 13.98 23.73
N LEU A 525 25.03 15.26 23.67
CA LEU A 525 25.86 16.39 24.08
C LEU A 525 25.94 16.58 25.60
N PHE A 526 24.87 16.24 26.34
CA PHE A 526 24.69 16.60 27.76
C PHE A 526 24.62 15.38 28.70
N HIS A 527 25.39 14.32 28.42
CA HIS A 527 25.46 13.08 29.22
C HIS A 527 25.26 13.31 30.74
N ASP A 528 24.31 12.57 31.31
CA ASP A 528 23.95 12.52 32.74
C ASP A 528 23.42 13.81 33.40
N ARG A 529 23.12 14.87 32.62
CA ARG A 529 22.48 16.11 33.12
C ARG A 529 21.08 16.29 32.56
N ALA A 530 20.10 15.65 33.22
CA ALA A 530 18.70 15.63 32.76
C ALA A 530 18.08 17.03 32.61
N GLU A 531 18.46 17.99 33.47
CA GLU A 531 17.98 19.39 33.37
C GLU A 531 18.48 20.06 32.08
N ASP A 532 19.78 19.94 31.78
CA ASP A 532 20.41 20.51 30.58
C ASP A 532 19.86 19.90 29.27
N ILE A 533 19.59 18.58 29.26
CA ILE A 533 18.96 17.89 28.12
C ILE A 533 17.56 18.48 27.84
N SER A 534 16.75 18.66 28.88
CA SER A 534 15.40 19.19 28.74
C SER A 534 15.39 20.63 28.21
N GLU A 535 16.34 21.46 28.65
CA GLU A 535 16.47 22.84 28.22
C GLU A 535 16.96 22.93 26.76
N CYS A 536 17.93 22.09 26.37
CA CYS A 536 18.42 21.96 24.99
C CYS A 536 17.30 21.60 24.02
N ILE A 537 16.53 20.55 24.32
CA ILE A 537 15.42 20.08 23.49
C ILE A 537 14.38 21.19 23.36
N ARG A 538 14.00 21.84 24.48
CA ARG A 538 12.99 22.91 24.46
C ARG A 538 13.44 24.11 23.61
N PHE A 539 14.68 24.55 23.76
CA PHE A 539 15.21 25.70 23.02
C PHE A 539 15.26 25.45 21.51
N LEU A 540 15.80 24.29 21.09
CA LEU A 540 15.94 23.94 19.68
C LEU A 540 14.59 23.63 19.03
N THR A 541 13.71 22.89 19.70
CA THR A 541 12.36 22.61 19.19
C THR A 541 11.56 23.89 19.00
N THR A 542 11.63 24.85 19.95
CA THR A 542 10.96 26.15 19.81
C THR A 542 11.45 26.94 18.59
N LYS A 543 12.76 26.88 18.28
CA LYS A 543 13.31 27.50 17.07
C LYS A 543 12.79 26.82 15.80
N VAL A 544 12.80 25.49 15.76
CA VAL A 544 12.28 24.71 14.61
C VAL A 544 10.80 25.01 14.39
N GLU A 545 9.99 25.05 15.46
CA GLU A 545 8.58 25.41 15.37
C GLU A 545 8.39 26.82 14.81
N LYS A 546 9.14 27.81 15.32
CA LYS A 546 9.09 29.19 14.83
C LYS A 546 9.45 29.32 13.34
N TYR A 547 10.44 28.58 12.86
CA TYR A 547 10.80 28.58 11.44
C TYR A 547 9.77 27.80 10.61
N SER A 548 9.32 26.64 11.08
CA SER A 548 8.32 25.83 10.39
C SER A 548 7.02 26.59 10.19
N GLY A 549 6.54 27.34 11.19
CA GLY A 549 5.33 28.14 11.07
C GLY A 549 5.45 29.31 10.08
N LYS A 550 6.67 29.80 9.79
CA LYS A 550 6.88 30.77 8.69
C LYS A 550 6.81 30.11 7.33
N VAL A 551 7.37 28.91 7.20
CA VAL A 551 7.39 28.15 5.95
C VAL A 551 6.01 27.57 5.62
N GLU A 552 5.28 27.04 6.60
CA GLU A 552 3.90 26.55 6.43
C GLU A 552 2.95 27.66 5.92
N LYS A 553 3.13 28.91 6.38
CA LYS A 553 2.37 30.06 5.86
C LYS A 553 2.71 30.40 4.40
N ILE A 554 3.92 30.10 3.95
CA ILE A 554 4.35 30.31 2.55
C ILE A 554 3.87 29.14 1.68
N LEU A 555 3.87 27.92 2.22
CA LEU A 555 3.47 26.68 1.55
C LEU A 555 1.96 26.39 1.59
N ASP A 556 1.13 27.36 1.97
CA ASP A 556 -0.31 27.20 1.87
C ASP A 556 -0.68 26.89 0.40
N SER A 557 -1.14 25.66 0.19
CA SER A 557 -1.52 25.09 -1.11
C SER A 557 -2.37 26.03 -1.96
N ARG A 558 -3.35 26.71 -1.37
CA ARG A 558 -4.17 27.69 -2.10
C ARG A 558 -3.38 28.92 -2.48
N HIS A 559 -2.58 29.45 -1.55
CA HIS A 559 -1.81 30.65 -1.79
C HIS A 559 -0.77 30.46 -2.89
N VAL A 560 -0.05 29.33 -2.88
CA VAL A 560 0.95 28.97 -3.90
C VAL A 560 0.29 28.77 -5.26
N CYS A 561 -0.80 28.01 -5.34
CA CYS A 561 -1.45 27.75 -6.62
C CYS A 561 -2.14 28.98 -7.23
N VAL A 562 -2.61 29.91 -6.40
CA VAL A 562 -3.09 31.22 -6.86
C VAL A 562 -1.93 32.12 -7.32
N LEU A 563 -0.81 32.15 -6.58
CA LEU A 563 0.39 32.93 -6.95
C LEU A 563 0.97 32.48 -8.29
N LEU A 564 0.97 31.17 -8.55
CA LEU A 564 1.39 30.57 -9.82
C LEU A 564 0.37 30.75 -10.95
N ARG A 565 -0.76 31.43 -10.69
CA ARG A 565 -1.88 31.63 -11.62
C ARG A 565 -2.48 30.33 -12.17
N VAL A 566 -2.35 29.23 -11.42
CA VAL A 566 -2.90 27.91 -11.80
C VAL A 566 -4.34 27.75 -11.29
N CYS A 567 -4.66 28.39 -10.16
CA CYS A 567 -6.02 28.53 -9.64
C CYS A 567 -6.50 29.97 -9.78
N ALA A 568 -7.79 30.16 -10.07
CA ALA A 568 -8.40 31.49 -10.07
C ALA A 568 -8.40 32.07 -8.64
N ALA A 569 -7.99 33.33 -8.51
CA ALA A 569 -8.21 34.08 -7.27
C ALA A 569 -9.70 34.40 -7.19
N ASN A 570 -10.39 34.02 -6.11
CA ASN A 570 -11.70 34.57 -5.83
C ASN A 570 -11.52 36.04 -5.38
N ASP A 571 -12.26 36.96 -5.99
CA ASP A 571 -12.14 38.40 -5.73
C ASP A 571 -12.40 38.78 -4.24
N GLU A 572 -13.09 37.93 -3.48
CA GLU A 572 -13.34 38.13 -2.05
C GLU A 572 -12.08 37.97 -1.17
N ASP A 573 -11.11 37.14 -1.57
CA ASP A 573 -9.89 36.89 -0.78
C ASP A 573 -8.89 38.07 -0.87
N TYR A 574 -8.90 38.83 -1.97
CA TYR A 574 -8.06 40.03 -2.12
C TYR A 574 -8.55 41.18 -1.23
N VAL A 575 -9.86 41.31 -1.02
CA VAL A 575 -10.46 42.34 -0.17
C VAL A 575 -10.17 42.05 1.31
N LEU A 576 -10.23 40.78 1.74
CA LEU A 576 -9.94 40.41 3.13
C LEU A 576 -8.46 40.58 3.48
N LYS A 577 -7.55 40.23 2.55
CA LYS A 577 -6.09 40.29 2.79
C LYS A 577 -5.55 41.73 2.78
N ASN A 578 -6.09 42.62 1.94
CA ASN A 578 -5.73 44.05 1.99
C ASN A 578 -6.26 44.75 3.27
N LYS A 579 -7.38 44.28 3.84
CA LYS A 579 -7.92 44.79 5.12
C LYS A 579 -7.07 44.35 6.32
N ILE A 580 -6.49 43.15 6.28
CA ILE A 580 -5.57 42.65 7.32
C ILE A 580 -4.19 43.33 7.22
N ILE A 581 -3.70 43.61 6.00
CA ILE A 581 -2.43 44.32 5.80
C ILE A 581 -2.55 45.81 6.16
N SER A 582 -3.72 46.45 5.98
CA SER A 582 -3.93 47.83 6.45
C SER A 582 -4.09 47.90 7.98
N SER A 583 -4.72 46.90 8.61
CA SER A 583 -4.87 46.81 10.07
C SER A 583 -3.54 46.61 10.80
N ASN A 584 -2.61 45.81 10.26
CA ASN A 584 -1.29 45.61 10.87
C ASN A 584 -0.32 46.78 10.67
N LYS A 585 -0.65 47.77 9.82
CA LYS A 585 0.16 48.97 9.63
C LYS A 585 -0.16 50.09 10.63
N THR A 586 -1.33 50.02 11.27
CA THR A 586 -1.75 50.98 12.32
C THR A 586 -1.29 50.61 13.73
N ASP A 587 -0.82 49.37 13.96
CA ASP A 587 -0.30 48.93 15.26
C ASP A 587 1.25 49.00 15.37
N ILE A 588 1.91 49.66 14.41
CA ILE A 588 3.37 49.96 14.45
C ILE A 588 3.60 51.46 14.19
N GLN A 589 2.84 52.32 14.87
CA GLN A 589 3.21 53.71 15.14
C GLN A 589 3.06 54.02 16.63
#